data_AF-A0A659RJ68-F1
#
_entry.id   AF-A0A659RJ68-F1
#
_cell.length_a   1.000
_cell.length_b   1.000
_cell.length_c   1.000
_cell.angle_alpha   90.00
_cell.angle_beta   90.00
_cell.angle_gamma   90.00
#
_symmetry.space_group_name_H-M   'P 1'
#
loop_
_entity.id
_entity.type
_entity.pdbx_description
1 polymer ?
#
loop_
_entity_poly.entity_id
_entity_poly.type
_entity_poly.pdbx_seq_one_letter_code
_entity_poly.pdbx_strand_id
1 'polypeptide(L)'
;MKPMHIAMALFSAAMFFVLAGVFMGVQLELDGTKLVVDTAADIRWQWIFIGTAVVFFFQLLRPMFQKAVKHVSGPKFILPAIDGSTVKQKLFLMALLVIAVAWPFMVSRGSVDIATMTMIYIILGLGLNVVVGLSGLLVLGYGGFYAIGAYTFALLNHYYGLGFWTCLPLAGLVSAAAGFLLGFPVLRLRGDYLAIVTLGFGEIVRILLLNNTEITGGPNGISQIPKPTLFGLEFSRNTREGGWDTFSNFFGVKYDPSDRVIFLYLVALLLVVLSLFVINRLLRMPLGRAWEALREDEIACRSLGFSPPRIKLPAVTISAAFARVAGTLCAARPG
;
A
#
# COMPACT_ATOMS: atom_id res chain seq x y z
N MET A 1 -42.31 -14.56 19.70
CA MET A 1 -40.91 -14.21 19.39
C MET A 1 -40.02 -15.24 20.08
N LYS A 2 -39.22 -16.02 19.34
CA LYS A 2 -38.49 -17.16 19.93
C LYS A 2 -37.41 -16.67 20.91
N PRO A 3 -37.28 -17.25 22.12
CA PRO A 3 -36.32 -16.83 23.15
C PRO A 3 -34.85 -16.91 22.70
N MET A 4 -34.55 -17.66 21.63
CA MET A 4 -33.20 -17.80 21.07
C MET A 4 -32.62 -16.51 20.46
N HIS A 5 -33.44 -15.55 20.02
CA HIS A 5 -32.92 -14.32 19.38
C HIS A 5 -32.36 -13.32 20.39
N ILE A 6 -32.98 -13.20 21.56
CA ILE A 6 -32.51 -12.32 22.63
C ILE A 6 -31.22 -12.88 23.22
N ALA A 7 -31.16 -14.20 23.43
CA ALA A 7 -29.94 -14.88 23.90
C ALA A 7 -28.75 -14.63 22.95
N MET A 8 -28.97 -14.72 21.63
CA MET A 8 -27.92 -14.46 20.63
C MET A 8 -27.48 -12.99 20.58
N ALA A 9 -28.42 -12.06 20.72
CA ALA A 9 -28.12 -10.62 20.80
C ALA A 9 -27.32 -10.28 22.06
N LEU A 10 -27.69 -10.86 23.20
CA LEU A 10 -26.99 -10.67 24.47
C LEU A 10 -25.58 -11.28 24.44
N PHE A 11 -25.44 -12.48 23.86
CA PHE A 11 -24.13 -13.11 23.66
C PHE A 11 -23.23 -12.28 22.75
N SER A 12 -23.76 -11.77 21.64
CA SER A 12 -22.99 -10.94 20.70
C SER A 12 -22.58 -9.60 21.31
N ALA A 13 -23.47 -8.96 22.09
CA ALA A 13 -23.18 -7.74 22.82
C ALA A 13 -22.13 -7.97 23.93
N ALA A 14 -22.25 -9.05 24.69
CA ALA A 14 -21.26 -9.43 25.70
C ALA A 14 -19.89 -9.69 25.07
N MET A 15 -19.84 -10.40 23.95
CA MET A 15 -18.59 -10.68 23.23
C MET A 15 -17.95 -9.38 22.71
N PHE A 16 -18.76 -8.45 22.17
CA PHE A 16 -18.29 -7.12 21.77
C PHE A 16 -17.74 -6.33 22.95
N PHE A 17 -18.45 -6.28 24.08
CA PHE A 17 -18.01 -5.55 25.28
C PHE A 17 -16.67 -6.08 25.80
N VAL A 18 -16.50 -7.41 25.86
CA VAL A 18 -15.24 -8.03 26.30
C VAL A 18 -14.10 -7.69 25.34
N LEU A 19 -14.30 -7.86 24.03
CA LEU A 19 -13.28 -7.54 23.03
C LEU A 19 -12.93 -6.05 23.04
N ALA A 20 -13.93 -5.16 22.97
CA ALA A 20 -13.72 -3.72 22.95
C ALA A 20 -13.13 -3.20 24.26
N GLY A 21 -13.52 -3.76 25.40
CA GLY A 21 -12.94 -3.45 26.71
C GLY A 21 -11.45 -3.79 26.77
N VAL A 22 -11.04 -4.95 26.26
CA VAL A 22 -9.62 -5.34 26.23
C VAL A 22 -8.82 -4.48 25.24
N PHE A 23 -9.35 -4.21 24.06
CA PHE A 23 -8.61 -3.47 23.01
C PHE A 23 -8.55 -1.96 23.22
N MET A 24 -9.62 -1.35 23.76
CA MET A 24 -9.73 0.11 23.91
C MET A 24 -9.74 0.59 25.36
N GLY A 25 -10.11 -0.27 26.32
CA GLY A 25 -10.27 0.08 27.73
C GLY A 25 -9.01 -0.10 28.58
N VAL A 26 -8.06 -0.92 28.14
CA VAL A 26 -6.79 -1.17 28.84
C VAL A 26 -5.66 -0.43 28.12
N GLN A 27 -5.03 0.52 28.80
CA GLN A 27 -3.84 1.19 28.29
C GLN A 27 -2.65 0.88 29.18
N LEU A 28 -1.49 0.69 28.56
CA LEU A 28 -0.22 0.56 29.26
C LEU A 28 0.45 1.92 29.22
N GLU A 29 0.61 2.53 30.39
CA GLU A 29 1.31 3.80 30.54
C GLU A 29 2.60 3.58 31.34
N LEU A 30 3.64 4.33 30.98
CA LEU A 30 4.95 4.25 31.62
C LEU A 30 5.03 5.33 32.68
N ASP A 31 4.91 4.94 33.95
CA ASP A 31 5.22 5.82 35.08
C ASP A 31 6.69 5.64 35.48
N GLY A 32 7.55 6.49 34.94
CA GLY A 32 8.99 6.38 35.06
C GLY A 32 9.55 5.16 34.33
N THR A 33 9.95 4.11 35.06
CA THR A 33 10.54 2.86 34.53
C THR A 33 9.65 1.63 34.70
N LYS A 34 8.44 1.79 35.26
CA LYS A 34 7.50 0.69 35.46
C LYS A 34 6.29 0.85 34.54
N LEU A 35 5.91 -0.25 33.88
CA LEU A 35 4.68 -0.34 33.12
C LEU A 35 3.52 -0.47 34.11
N VAL A 36 2.66 0.53 34.16
CA VAL A 36 1.42 0.51 34.95
C VAL A 36 0.26 0.33 33.99
N VAL A 37 -0.68 -0.54 34.36
CA VAL A 37 -1.93 -0.73 33.62
C VAL A 37 -2.88 0.36 34.08
N ASP A 38 -3.14 1.34 33.22
CA ASP A 38 -4.14 2.37 33.49
C ASP A 38 -5.45 2.05 32.74
N THR A 39 -6.57 2.41 33.37
CA THR A 39 -7.88 2.31 32.74
C THR A 39 -8.09 3.51 31.83
N ALA A 40 -8.49 3.24 30.58
CA ALA A 40 -8.71 4.30 29.60
C ALA A 40 -9.74 5.34 30.08
N ALA A 41 -9.56 6.59 29.68
CA ALA A 41 -10.42 7.72 30.06
C ALA A 41 -11.93 7.41 29.93
N ASP A 42 -12.75 7.95 30.84
CA ASP A 42 -14.20 7.71 30.93
C ASP A 42 -14.95 7.87 29.59
N ILE A 43 -14.47 8.78 28.74
CA ILE A 43 -15.04 9.02 27.40
C ILE A 43 -15.01 7.74 26.55
N ARG A 44 -13.96 6.91 26.63
CA ARG A 44 -13.81 5.69 25.82
C ARG A 44 -14.70 4.57 26.35
N TRP A 45 -14.89 4.47 27.66
CA TRP A 45 -15.87 3.56 28.24
C TRP A 45 -17.28 3.89 27.78
N GLN A 46 -17.65 5.18 27.68
CA GLN A 46 -18.93 5.61 27.11
C GLN A 46 -19.10 5.12 25.66
N TRP A 47 -18.07 5.24 24.82
CA TRP A 47 -18.10 4.72 23.44
C TRP A 47 -18.25 3.19 23.39
N ILE A 48 -17.61 2.45 24.30
CA ILE A 48 -17.75 0.99 24.38
C ILE A 48 -19.18 0.59 24.79
N PHE A 49 -19.77 1.27 25.77
CA PHE A 49 -21.17 1.05 26.18
C PHE A 49 -22.15 1.40 25.06
N ILE A 50 -21.97 2.52 24.37
CA ILE A 50 -22.78 2.91 23.21
C ILE A 50 -22.65 1.87 22.12
N GLY A 51 -21.43 1.43 21.78
CA GLY A 51 -21.19 0.38 20.78
C GLY A 51 -21.86 -0.94 21.15
N THR A 52 -21.82 -1.33 22.42
CA THR A 52 -22.44 -2.55 22.94
C THR A 52 -23.96 -2.48 22.81
N ALA A 53 -24.56 -1.34 23.16
CA ALA A 53 -25.99 -1.10 22.99
C ALA A 53 -26.40 -1.14 21.50
N VAL A 54 -25.62 -0.50 20.62
CA VAL A 54 -25.86 -0.53 19.17
C VAL A 54 -25.83 -1.96 18.62
N VAL A 55 -24.83 -2.76 18.99
CA VAL A 55 -24.73 -4.18 18.58
C VAL A 55 -25.93 -4.98 19.09
N PHE A 56 -26.33 -4.78 20.34
CA PHE A 56 -27.49 -5.46 20.93
C PHE A 56 -28.79 -5.12 20.18
N PHE A 57 -29.09 -3.83 19.98
CA PHE A 57 -30.30 -3.40 19.28
C PHE A 57 -30.27 -3.79 17.81
N PHE A 58 -29.12 -3.67 17.13
CA PHE A 58 -28.98 -4.09 15.74
C PHE A 58 -29.24 -5.59 15.58
N GLN A 59 -28.69 -6.43 16.46
CA GLN A 59 -28.89 -7.88 16.40
C GLN A 59 -30.33 -8.28 16.76
N LEU A 60 -30.97 -7.55 17.67
CA LEU A 60 -32.38 -7.73 18.02
C LEU A 60 -33.32 -7.37 16.86
N LEU A 61 -33.01 -6.30 16.13
CA LEU A 61 -33.80 -5.79 14.99
C LEU A 61 -33.44 -6.45 13.65
N ARG A 62 -32.31 -7.16 13.59
CA ARG A 62 -31.80 -7.88 12.40
C ARG A 62 -32.86 -8.68 11.63
N PRO A 63 -33.73 -9.51 12.26
CA PRO A 63 -34.75 -10.25 11.51
C PRO A 63 -35.82 -9.36 10.88
N MET A 64 -36.13 -8.20 11.47
CA MET A 64 -37.04 -7.22 10.85
C MET A 64 -36.37 -6.52 9.68
N PHE A 65 -35.10 -6.12 9.83
CA PHE A 65 -34.30 -5.52 8.77
C PHE A 65 -34.14 -6.48 7.58
N GLN A 66 -33.89 -7.76 7.82
CA GLN A 66 -33.79 -8.77 6.76
C GLN A 66 -35.11 -8.99 6.00
N LYS A 67 -36.26 -8.90 6.69
CA LYS A 67 -37.58 -8.95 6.03
C LYS A 67 -37.86 -7.70 5.21
N ALA A 68 -37.52 -6.52 5.73
CA ALA A 68 -37.66 -5.25 5.02
C ALA A 68 -36.76 -5.20 3.77
N VAL A 69 -35.49 -5.61 3.89
CA VAL A 69 -34.51 -5.62 2.78
C VAL A 69 -34.88 -6.62 1.70
N LYS A 70 -35.46 -7.79 2.04
CA LYS A 70 -35.98 -8.73 1.04
C LYS A 70 -37.11 -8.13 0.19
N HIS A 71 -37.91 -7.23 0.75
CA HIS A 71 -39.01 -6.57 0.05
C HIS A 71 -38.56 -5.40 -0.84
N VAL A 72 -37.37 -4.85 -0.57
CA VAL A 72 -36.79 -3.69 -1.27
C VAL A 72 -35.64 -4.10 -2.20
N SER A 73 -35.37 -5.41 -2.35
CA SER A 73 -34.36 -5.90 -3.28
C SER A 73 -34.84 -5.72 -4.73
N GLY A 74 -34.70 -4.50 -5.25
CA GLY A 74 -34.77 -4.20 -6.68
C GLY A 74 -33.72 -4.98 -7.47
N PRO A 75 -33.73 -4.88 -8.81
CA PRO A 75 -32.80 -5.59 -9.67
C PRO A 75 -31.37 -5.31 -9.20
N LYS A 76 -30.55 -6.38 -9.06
CA LYS A 76 -29.14 -6.25 -8.70
C LYS A 76 -28.51 -5.20 -9.62
N PHE A 77 -28.09 -4.08 -9.03
CA PHE A 77 -27.37 -3.04 -9.74
C PHE A 77 -25.99 -3.59 -10.12
N ILE A 78 -25.94 -4.30 -11.25
CA ILE A 78 -24.70 -4.76 -11.85
C ILE A 78 -24.10 -3.52 -12.50
N LEU A 79 -23.09 -2.94 -11.84
CA LEU A 79 -22.29 -1.89 -12.42
C LEU A 79 -21.78 -2.40 -13.79
N PRO A 80 -22.01 -1.68 -14.89
CA PRO A 80 -21.48 -2.08 -16.19
C PRO A 80 -19.95 -2.15 -16.10
N ALA A 81 -19.36 -3.20 -16.67
CA ALA A 81 -17.91 -3.32 -16.75
C ALA A 81 -17.33 -2.03 -17.36
N ILE A 82 -16.38 -1.41 -16.65
CA ILE A 82 -15.70 -0.20 -17.12
C ILE A 82 -14.67 -0.64 -18.17
N ASP A 83 -15.14 -0.87 -19.39
CA ASP A 83 -14.29 -1.26 -20.51
C ASP A 83 -13.48 -0.07 -21.08
N GLY A 84 -13.85 1.16 -20.71
CA GLY A 84 -13.14 2.38 -21.11
C GLY A 84 -13.31 2.74 -22.60
N SER A 85 -14.16 2.01 -23.32
CA SER A 85 -14.46 2.22 -24.74
C SER A 85 -15.42 3.40 -24.96
N THR A 86 -16.32 3.65 -24.01
CA THR A 86 -17.35 4.68 -24.13
C THR A 86 -16.83 6.04 -23.68
N VAL A 87 -17.11 7.10 -24.45
CA VAL A 87 -16.72 8.49 -24.14
C VAL A 87 -17.18 8.92 -22.74
N LYS A 88 -18.39 8.50 -22.32
CA LYS A 88 -18.93 8.75 -20.98
C LYS A 88 -18.09 8.11 -19.86
N GLN A 89 -17.54 6.92 -20.08
CA GLN A 89 -16.67 6.26 -19.10
C GLN A 89 -15.30 6.95 -19.00
N LYS A 90 -14.74 7.40 -20.13
CA LYS A 90 -13.50 8.19 -20.12
C LYS A 90 -13.70 9.53 -19.41
N LEU A 91 -14.82 10.21 -19.67
CA LEU A 91 -15.16 11.46 -19.00
C LEU A 91 -15.34 11.26 -17.48
N PHE A 92 -15.99 10.17 -17.07
CA PHE A 92 -16.15 9.81 -15.67
C PHE A 92 -14.80 9.53 -14.99
N LEU A 93 -13.90 8.77 -15.62
CA LEU A 93 -12.56 8.51 -15.09
C LEU A 93 -11.73 9.80 -15.01
N MET A 94 -11.86 10.70 -15.98
CA MET A 94 -11.19 11.99 -15.97
C MET A 94 -11.72 12.89 -14.85
N ALA A 95 -13.04 12.93 -14.65
CA ALA A 95 -13.66 13.65 -13.53
C ALA A 95 -13.20 13.09 -12.18
N LEU A 96 -13.12 11.76 -12.03
CA LEU A 96 -12.62 11.11 -10.83
C LEU A 96 -11.15 11.45 -10.56
N LEU A 97 -10.31 11.52 -11.60
CA LEU A 97 -8.92 11.94 -11.49
C LEU A 97 -8.80 13.40 -11.06
N VAL A 98 -9.61 14.30 -11.63
CA VAL A 98 -9.65 15.72 -11.24
C VAL A 98 -10.07 15.87 -9.77
N ILE A 99 -11.06 15.11 -9.31
CA ILE A 99 -11.47 15.09 -7.91
C ILE A 99 -10.32 14.61 -7.03
N ALA A 100 -9.62 13.54 -7.41
CA ALA A 100 -8.48 13.03 -6.65
C ALA A 100 -7.34 14.05 -6.55
N VAL A 101 -7.08 14.83 -7.61
CA VAL A 101 -6.07 15.90 -7.60
C VAL A 101 -6.51 17.09 -6.73
N ALA A 102 -7.79 17.45 -6.73
CA ALA A 102 -8.31 18.58 -5.97
C ALA A 102 -8.50 18.28 -4.47
N TRP A 103 -8.80 17.01 -4.13
CA TRP A 103 -9.04 16.54 -2.77
C TRP A 103 -8.00 16.96 -1.73
N PRO A 104 -6.68 16.79 -1.92
CA PRO A 104 -5.68 17.11 -0.90
C PRO A 104 -5.62 18.60 -0.52
N PHE A 105 -6.13 19.51 -1.37
CA PHE A 105 -6.17 20.94 -1.08
C PHE A 105 -7.32 21.36 -0.16
N MET A 106 -8.32 20.49 0.02
CA MET A 106 -9.52 20.79 0.80
C MET A 106 -9.52 20.15 2.19
N VAL A 107 -8.56 19.28 2.50
CA VAL A 107 -8.60 18.38 3.66
C VAL A 107 -7.38 18.57 4.57
N SER A 108 -7.53 18.25 5.85
CA SER A 108 -6.46 18.28 6.84
C SER A 108 -5.23 17.44 6.46
N ARG A 109 -4.06 17.88 6.91
CA ARG A 109 -2.75 17.24 6.68
C ARG A 109 -2.72 15.76 7.08
N GLY A 110 -3.39 15.39 8.19
CA GLY A 110 -3.46 14.01 8.66
C GLY A 110 -4.21 13.10 7.68
N SER A 111 -5.30 13.58 7.08
CA SER A 111 -6.05 12.82 6.08
C SER A 111 -5.26 12.63 4.79
N VAL A 112 -4.51 13.66 4.34
CA VAL A 112 -3.65 13.55 3.15
C VAL A 112 -2.52 12.56 3.38
N ASP A 113 -1.95 12.56 4.58
CA ASP A 113 -0.90 11.63 4.98
C ASP A 113 -1.40 10.17 4.99
N ILE A 114 -2.57 9.90 5.58
CA ILE A 114 -3.23 8.60 5.53
C ILE A 114 -3.52 8.19 4.08
N ALA A 115 -4.07 9.11 3.27
CA ALA A 115 -4.38 8.85 1.87
C ALA A 115 -3.12 8.55 1.05
N THR A 116 -2.00 9.20 1.34
CA THR A 116 -0.69 8.91 0.73
C THR A 116 -0.25 7.48 1.05
N MET A 117 -0.41 7.07 2.31
CA MET A 117 -0.11 5.70 2.76
C MET A 117 -1.00 4.67 2.05
N THR A 118 -2.31 4.95 1.95
CA THR A 118 -3.24 4.13 1.16
C THR A 118 -2.76 4.02 -0.29
N MET A 119 -2.30 5.11 -0.90
CA MET A 119 -1.81 5.12 -2.27
C MET A 119 -0.58 4.25 -2.48
N ILE A 120 0.37 4.29 -1.53
CA ILE A 120 1.55 3.41 -1.54
C ILE A 120 1.12 1.94 -1.47
N TYR A 121 0.15 1.59 -0.61
CA TYR A 121 -0.39 0.24 -0.53
C TYR A 121 -1.17 -0.16 -1.80
N ILE A 122 -1.80 0.78 -2.50
CA ILE A 122 -2.42 0.52 -3.81
C ILE A 122 -1.35 0.16 -4.83
N ILE A 123 -0.23 0.89 -4.90
CA ILE A 123 0.90 0.55 -5.80
C ILE A 123 1.44 -0.84 -5.47
N LEU A 124 1.61 -1.16 -4.18
CA LEU A 124 2.01 -2.50 -3.74
C LEU A 124 1.02 -3.58 -4.17
N GLY A 125 -0.28 -3.37 -3.96
CA GLY A 125 -1.33 -4.30 -4.35
C GLY A 125 -1.38 -4.52 -5.86
N LEU A 126 -1.27 -3.45 -6.65
CA LEU A 126 -1.20 -3.50 -8.11
C LEU A 126 0.04 -4.26 -8.59
N GLY A 127 1.20 -4.00 -7.97
CA GLY A 127 2.44 -4.72 -8.26
C GLY A 127 2.33 -6.21 -7.92
N LEU A 128 1.78 -6.57 -6.76
CA LEU A 128 1.55 -7.96 -6.37
C LEU A 128 0.57 -8.65 -7.34
N ASN A 129 -0.46 -7.95 -7.79
CA ASN A 129 -1.44 -8.47 -8.74
C ASN A 129 -0.82 -8.83 -10.10
N VAL A 130 0.26 -8.15 -10.53
CA VAL A 130 0.98 -8.53 -11.77
C VAL A 130 1.52 -9.96 -11.67
N VAL A 131 2.07 -10.37 -10.53
CA VAL A 131 2.64 -11.71 -10.38
C VAL A 131 1.58 -12.72 -9.99
N VAL A 132 0.82 -12.46 -8.93
CA VAL A 132 -0.17 -13.41 -8.42
C VAL A 132 -1.37 -13.52 -9.38
N GLY A 133 -1.87 -12.37 -9.86
CA GLY A 133 -3.04 -12.30 -10.72
C GLY A 133 -2.76 -12.76 -12.15
N LEU A 134 -1.67 -12.30 -12.79
CA LEU A 134 -1.44 -12.63 -14.20
C LEU A 134 -0.67 -13.93 -14.39
N SER A 135 0.44 -14.11 -13.66
CA SER A 135 1.30 -15.28 -13.86
C SER A 135 0.93 -16.49 -13.00
N GLY A 136 0.04 -16.32 -12.02
CA GLY A 136 -0.39 -17.38 -11.09
C GLY A 136 0.68 -17.78 -10.07
N LEU A 137 1.73 -16.98 -9.89
CA LEU A 137 2.82 -17.28 -8.96
C LEU A 137 2.53 -16.71 -7.58
N LEU A 138 2.62 -17.54 -6.55
CA LEU A 138 2.41 -17.12 -5.18
C LEU A 138 3.70 -16.52 -4.62
N VAL A 139 3.66 -15.24 -4.25
CA VAL A 139 4.80 -14.51 -3.64
C VAL A 139 4.41 -13.99 -2.27
N LEU A 140 4.93 -14.63 -1.21
CA LEU A 140 4.70 -14.22 0.18
C LEU A 140 5.73 -13.19 0.66
N GLY A 141 6.96 -13.23 0.13
CA GLY A 141 8.05 -12.32 0.49
C GLY A 141 7.96 -10.92 -0.11
N TYR A 142 6.77 -10.46 -0.51
CA TYR A 142 6.63 -9.20 -1.24
C TYR A 142 7.13 -7.99 -0.43
N GLY A 143 6.99 -8.05 0.90
CA GLY A 143 7.53 -7.05 1.83
C GLY A 143 9.05 -6.91 1.77
N GLY A 144 9.80 -7.97 1.41
CA GLY A 144 11.25 -7.89 1.24
C GLY A 144 11.64 -7.01 0.06
N PHE A 145 10.90 -7.08 -1.05
CA PHE A 145 11.09 -6.17 -2.17
C PHE A 145 10.81 -4.73 -1.75
N TYR A 146 9.69 -4.48 -1.08
CA TYR A 146 9.36 -3.16 -0.54
C TYR A 146 10.46 -2.58 0.37
N ALA A 147 10.98 -3.39 1.30
CA ALA A 147 12.05 -2.98 2.21
C ALA A 147 13.34 -2.61 1.47
N ILE A 148 13.78 -3.42 0.49
CA ILE A 148 14.95 -3.07 -0.32
C ILE A 148 14.76 -1.73 -1.04
N GLY A 149 13.54 -1.42 -1.52
CA GLY A 149 13.25 -0.13 -2.15
C GLY A 149 13.42 1.04 -1.18
N ALA A 150 12.82 0.93 0.01
CA ALA A 150 12.94 1.93 1.07
C ALA A 150 14.41 2.19 1.47
N TYR A 151 15.18 1.13 1.69
CA TYR A 151 16.60 1.24 2.05
C TYR A 151 17.47 1.71 0.90
N THR A 152 17.18 1.33 -0.36
CA THR A 152 17.91 1.86 -1.52
C THR A 152 17.76 3.38 -1.57
N PHE A 153 16.55 3.90 -1.40
CA PHE A 153 16.33 5.35 -1.34
C PHE A 153 17.08 6.01 -0.17
N ALA A 154 16.97 5.45 1.03
CA ALA A 154 17.62 5.99 2.22
C ALA A 154 19.16 6.00 2.11
N LEU A 155 19.76 4.91 1.61
CA LEU A 155 21.21 4.76 1.45
C LEU A 155 21.76 5.69 0.36
N LEU A 156 21.11 5.76 -0.80
CA LEU A 156 21.55 6.65 -1.89
C LEU A 156 21.50 8.11 -1.46
N ASN A 157 20.47 8.48 -0.71
CA ASN A 157 20.30 9.84 -0.26
C ASN A 157 21.28 10.17 0.89
N HIS A 158 21.50 9.25 1.84
CA HIS A 158 22.40 9.46 2.97
C HIS A 158 23.89 9.52 2.57
N TYR A 159 24.36 8.58 1.73
CA TYR A 159 25.78 8.49 1.37
C TYR A 159 26.16 9.35 0.16
N TYR A 160 25.30 9.43 -0.86
CA TYR A 160 25.61 10.11 -2.11
C TYR A 160 24.91 11.47 -2.28
N GLY A 161 24.03 11.86 -1.34
CA GLY A 161 23.30 13.12 -1.41
C GLY A 161 22.38 13.25 -2.63
N LEU A 162 22.04 12.13 -3.28
CA LEU A 162 21.25 12.13 -4.51
C LEU A 162 19.82 12.60 -4.24
N GLY A 163 19.33 13.52 -5.09
CA GLY A 163 17.98 14.07 -4.98
C GLY A 163 16.86 13.04 -5.15
N PHE A 164 15.65 13.41 -4.72
CA PHE A 164 14.48 12.53 -4.78
C PHE A 164 14.21 11.97 -6.19
N TRP A 165 14.33 12.82 -7.21
CA TRP A 165 14.04 12.47 -8.60
C TRP A 165 15.07 11.55 -9.26
N THR A 166 16.32 11.53 -8.78
CA THR A 166 17.33 10.58 -9.27
C THR A 166 17.24 9.27 -8.51
N CYS A 167 16.96 9.32 -7.20
CA CYS A 167 16.75 8.11 -6.41
C CYS A 167 15.52 7.29 -6.85
N LEU A 168 14.44 7.94 -7.30
CA LEU A 168 13.22 7.25 -7.74
C LEU A 168 13.45 6.26 -8.91
N PRO A 169 14.01 6.66 -10.08
CA PRO A 169 14.31 5.75 -11.18
C PRO A 169 15.47 4.80 -10.85
N LEU A 170 16.46 5.24 -10.07
CA LEU A 170 17.62 4.41 -9.73
C LEU A 170 17.21 3.27 -8.79
N ALA A 171 16.33 3.52 -7.84
CA ALA A 171 15.67 2.48 -7.07
C ALA A 171 14.84 1.56 -7.97
N GLY A 172 14.16 2.09 -8.99
CA GLY A 172 13.53 1.31 -10.06
C GLY A 172 14.49 0.39 -10.83
N LEU A 173 15.72 0.82 -11.12
CA LEU A 173 16.71 -0.01 -11.81
C LEU A 173 17.28 -1.09 -10.89
N VAL A 174 17.68 -0.71 -9.67
CA VAL A 174 18.10 -1.66 -8.62
C VAL A 174 16.98 -2.68 -8.36
N SER A 175 15.73 -2.25 -8.50
CA SER A 175 14.58 -3.11 -8.31
C SER A 175 14.41 -4.18 -9.37
N ALA A 176 14.58 -3.80 -10.64
CA ALA A 176 14.52 -4.75 -11.73
C ALA A 176 15.67 -5.76 -11.59
N ALA A 177 16.87 -5.29 -11.26
CA ALA A 177 18.04 -6.14 -11.07
C ALA A 177 17.84 -7.18 -9.95
N ALA A 178 17.43 -6.75 -8.77
CA ALA A 178 17.27 -7.67 -7.65
C ALA A 178 16.02 -8.56 -7.79
N GLY A 179 14.96 -8.08 -8.45
CA GLY A 179 13.81 -8.92 -8.82
C GLY A 179 14.17 -10.00 -9.85
N PHE A 180 14.99 -9.65 -10.84
CA PHE A 180 15.50 -10.58 -11.84
C PHE A 180 16.45 -11.62 -11.23
N LEU A 181 17.38 -11.17 -10.38
CA LEU A 181 18.36 -12.03 -9.72
C LEU A 181 17.68 -13.09 -8.85
N LEU A 182 16.62 -12.72 -8.13
CA LEU A 182 15.85 -13.65 -7.32
C LEU A 182 14.86 -14.49 -8.13
N GLY A 183 14.24 -13.90 -9.15
CA GLY A 183 13.31 -14.62 -10.02
C GLY A 183 13.97 -15.80 -10.73
N PHE A 184 15.24 -15.67 -11.13
CA PHE A 184 15.94 -16.73 -11.87
C PHE A 184 16.06 -18.07 -11.13
N PRO A 185 16.54 -18.15 -9.87
CA PRO A 185 16.55 -19.40 -9.12
C PRO A 185 15.15 -19.83 -8.65
N VAL A 186 14.32 -18.87 -8.24
CA VAL A 186 13.00 -19.15 -7.64
C VAL A 186 12.05 -19.81 -8.64
N LEU A 187 12.10 -19.40 -9.91
CA LEU A 187 11.25 -19.97 -10.98
C LEU A 187 11.60 -21.41 -11.39
N ARG A 188 12.65 -22.01 -10.79
CA ARG A 188 12.92 -23.45 -10.93
C ARG A 188 12.01 -24.30 -10.02
N LEU A 189 11.40 -23.68 -9.02
CA LEU A 189 10.52 -24.31 -8.04
C LEU A 189 9.05 -24.17 -8.48
N ARG A 190 8.21 -25.10 -8.03
CA ARG A 190 6.77 -25.12 -8.37
C ARG A 190 5.90 -25.10 -7.13
N GLY A 191 4.72 -24.50 -7.26
CA GLY A 191 3.67 -24.51 -6.23
C GLY A 191 4.18 -23.98 -4.89
N ASP A 192 4.01 -24.77 -3.84
CA ASP A 192 4.30 -24.37 -2.46
C ASP A 192 5.78 -24.10 -2.21
N TYR A 193 6.68 -24.78 -2.93
CA TYR A 193 8.12 -24.53 -2.82
C TYR A 193 8.49 -23.11 -3.25
N LEU A 194 7.80 -22.56 -4.25
CA LEU A 194 7.96 -21.16 -4.67
C LEU A 194 7.56 -20.22 -3.52
N ALA A 195 6.41 -20.49 -2.90
CA ALA A 195 5.88 -19.68 -1.81
C ALA A 195 6.84 -19.67 -0.61
N ILE A 196 7.34 -20.84 -0.19
CA ILE A 196 8.29 -21.00 0.92
C ILE A 196 9.57 -20.20 0.66
N VAL A 197 10.16 -20.31 -0.53
CA VAL A 197 11.40 -19.58 -0.85
C VAL A 197 11.17 -18.07 -0.90
N THR A 198 10.02 -17.61 -1.39
CA THR A 198 9.73 -16.17 -1.35
C THR A 198 9.57 -15.66 0.08
N LEU A 199 8.90 -16.40 0.96
CA LEU A 199 8.82 -16.05 2.38
C LEU A 199 10.22 -15.99 3.00
N GLY A 200 11.03 -17.02 2.77
CA GLY A 200 12.42 -17.08 3.22
C GLY A 200 13.24 -15.89 2.73
N PHE A 201 13.10 -15.49 1.47
CA PHE A 201 13.72 -14.27 0.95
C PHE A 201 13.29 -13.01 1.72
N GLY A 202 11.98 -12.84 1.96
CA GLY A 202 11.47 -11.70 2.73
C GLY A 202 12.07 -11.64 4.14
N GLU A 203 12.19 -12.79 4.78
CA GLU A 203 12.78 -12.91 6.12
C GLU A 203 14.29 -12.69 6.13
N ILE A 204 15.02 -13.21 5.13
CA ILE A 204 16.45 -12.96 4.96
C ILE A 204 16.72 -11.46 4.81
N VAL A 205 15.92 -10.76 4.00
CA VAL A 205 16.02 -9.31 3.86
C VAL A 205 15.77 -8.61 5.20
N ARG A 206 14.73 -9.00 5.93
CA ARG A 206 14.43 -8.44 7.25
C ARG A 206 15.59 -8.62 8.23
N ILE A 207 16.14 -9.83 8.33
CA ILE A 207 17.26 -10.15 9.21
C ILE A 207 18.51 -9.36 8.80
N LEU A 208 18.80 -9.27 7.50
CA LEU A 208 19.95 -8.54 6.99
C LEU A 208 19.88 -7.04 7.33
N LEU A 209 18.70 -6.44 7.20
CA LEU A 209 18.46 -5.03 7.55
C LEU A 209 18.52 -4.79 9.06
N LEU A 210 18.13 -5.75 9.90
CA LEU A 210 18.19 -5.59 11.35
C LEU A 210 19.59 -5.86 11.91
N ASN A 211 20.33 -6.80 11.32
CA ASN A 211 21.65 -7.18 11.80
C ASN A 211 22.75 -6.21 11.33
N ASN A 212 22.57 -5.55 10.18
CA ASN A 212 23.57 -4.64 9.63
C ASN A 212 23.46 -3.23 10.21
N THR A 213 23.99 -3.04 11.41
CA THR A 213 23.96 -1.76 12.12
C THR A 213 24.79 -0.67 11.44
N GLU A 214 25.89 -1.01 10.79
CA GLU A 214 26.82 -0.04 10.18
C GLU A 214 26.25 0.66 8.95
N ILE A 215 25.59 -0.11 8.06
CA ILE A 215 25.10 0.42 6.78
C ILE A 215 23.63 0.85 6.90
N THR A 216 22.81 0.07 7.59
CA THR A 216 21.35 0.26 7.58
C THR A 216 20.80 0.88 8.86
N GLY A 217 21.64 1.10 9.87
CA GLY A 217 21.22 1.57 11.18
C GLY A 217 20.50 0.51 12.03
N GLY A 218 20.41 -0.73 11.55
CA GLY A 218 19.79 -1.85 12.25
C GLY A 218 18.32 -1.57 12.62
N PRO A 219 17.88 -1.88 13.85
CA PRO A 219 16.51 -1.62 14.31
C PRO A 219 16.11 -0.14 14.35
N ASN A 220 17.09 0.77 14.46
CA ASN A 220 16.83 2.21 14.52
C ASN A 220 16.56 2.82 13.13
N GLY A 221 16.94 2.10 12.06
CA GLY A 221 16.83 2.57 10.68
C GLY A 221 17.70 3.81 10.40
N ILE A 222 17.49 4.38 9.21
CA ILE A 222 18.19 5.60 8.77
C ILE A 222 17.27 6.79 9.03
N SER A 223 17.64 7.62 10.00
CA SER A 223 16.95 8.88 10.32
C SER A 223 17.62 10.06 9.60
N GLN A 224 16.90 11.19 9.43
CA GLN A 224 17.39 12.41 8.75
C GLN A 224 17.58 12.25 7.24
N ILE A 225 16.60 11.68 6.53
CA ILE A 225 16.61 11.67 5.07
C ILE A 225 16.21 13.07 4.56
N PRO A 226 17.09 13.79 3.80
CA PRO A 226 16.73 15.02 3.10
C PRO A 226 15.34 15.00 2.46
N LYS A 227 14.59 16.08 2.71
CA LYS A 227 13.21 16.20 2.26
C LYS A 227 13.15 16.19 0.74
N PRO A 228 12.12 15.55 0.14
CA PRO A 228 11.98 15.51 -1.31
C PRO A 228 11.78 16.93 -1.86
N THR A 229 12.59 17.31 -2.85
CA THR A 229 12.54 18.61 -3.53
C THR A 229 11.79 18.50 -4.86
N LEU A 230 11.17 19.58 -5.32
CA LEU A 230 10.55 19.64 -6.65
C LEU A 230 11.60 20.13 -7.66
N PHE A 231 12.28 19.20 -8.33
CA PHE A 231 13.34 19.50 -9.31
C PHE A 231 14.39 20.52 -8.81
N GLY A 232 14.78 20.43 -7.53
CA GLY A 232 15.72 21.37 -6.90
C GLY A 232 15.07 22.46 -6.05
N LEU A 233 13.77 22.72 -6.19
CA LEU A 233 13.03 23.64 -5.32
C LEU A 233 12.77 22.97 -3.97
N GLU A 234 13.29 23.56 -2.90
CA GLU A 234 13.05 23.07 -1.55
C GLU A 234 11.69 23.52 -1.00
N PHE A 235 11.02 22.65 -0.26
CA PHE A 235 9.84 23.00 0.56
C PHE A 235 10.30 23.45 1.97
N SER A 236 11.34 24.27 2.04
CA SER A 236 11.91 24.82 3.28
C SER A 236 11.63 26.32 3.35
N ARG A 237 11.42 26.87 4.55
CA ARG A 237 11.13 28.30 4.73
C ARG A 237 12.29 29.21 4.27
N ASN A 238 13.52 28.71 4.32
CA ASN A 238 14.74 29.44 3.95
C ASN A 238 15.53 28.61 2.93
N THR A 239 16.09 29.26 1.91
CA THR A 239 17.00 28.65 0.94
C THR A 239 18.27 28.15 1.62
N ARG A 240 18.65 26.90 1.38
CA ARG A 240 19.97 26.38 1.73
C ARG A 240 21.01 27.02 0.80
N GLU A 241 22.12 27.50 1.35
CA GLU A 241 23.21 28.13 0.58
C GLU A 241 23.66 27.17 -0.56
N GLY A 242 23.44 27.58 -1.81
CA GLY A 242 23.80 26.81 -3.01
C GLY A 242 22.68 26.00 -3.68
N GLY A 243 21.45 26.02 -3.17
CA GLY A 243 20.26 25.41 -3.79
C GLY A 243 19.49 26.35 -4.73
N TRP A 244 18.56 25.78 -5.51
CA TRP A 244 17.57 26.57 -6.26
C TRP A 244 16.56 27.19 -5.27
N ASP A 245 15.82 28.22 -5.70
CA ASP A 245 14.86 28.94 -4.84
C ASP A 245 13.84 28.02 -4.12
N THR A 246 13.28 28.49 -3.02
CA THR A 246 12.18 27.80 -2.31
C THR A 246 10.93 27.77 -3.19
N PHE A 247 10.15 26.66 -3.15
CA PHE A 247 8.87 26.52 -3.87
C PHE A 247 7.93 27.72 -3.66
N SER A 248 7.83 28.21 -2.42
CA SER A 248 7.04 29.38 -2.03
C SER A 248 7.51 30.68 -2.68
N ASN A 249 8.83 30.88 -2.86
CA ASN A 249 9.38 32.07 -3.52
C ASN A 249 9.21 32.00 -5.04
N PHE A 250 9.40 30.81 -5.64
CA PHE A 250 9.27 30.64 -7.09
C PHE A 250 7.82 30.80 -7.58
N PHE A 251 6.85 30.27 -6.84
CA PHE A 251 5.43 30.38 -7.18
C PHE A 251 4.72 31.59 -6.54
N GLY A 252 5.40 32.37 -5.69
CA GLY A 252 4.80 33.52 -4.99
C GLY A 252 3.70 33.14 -4.00
N VAL A 253 3.69 31.88 -3.52
CA VAL A 253 2.66 31.33 -2.62
C VAL A 253 3.17 31.34 -1.19
N LYS A 254 2.31 31.69 -0.21
CA LYS A 254 2.66 31.63 1.21
C LYS A 254 3.12 30.23 1.59
N TYR A 255 4.24 30.11 2.29
CA TYR A 255 4.77 28.83 2.77
C TYR A 255 3.81 28.15 3.76
N ASP A 256 3.28 26.99 3.40
CA ASP A 256 2.54 26.10 4.30
C ASP A 256 3.29 24.76 4.46
N PRO A 257 3.54 24.28 5.70
CA PRO A 257 4.10 22.95 5.95
C PRO A 257 3.30 21.78 5.32
N SER A 258 2.03 22.01 4.97
CA SER A 258 1.13 21.05 4.32
C SER A 258 1.49 20.79 2.86
N ASP A 259 2.12 21.75 2.17
CA ASP A 259 2.46 21.67 0.74
C ASP A 259 3.31 20.45 0.40
N ARG A 260 4.22 20.06 1.31
CA ARG A 260 5.04 18.86 1.14
C ARG A 260 4.22 17.57 1.14
N VAL A 261 3.26 17.46 2.06
CA VAL A 261 2.43 16.25 2.20
C VAL A 261 1.52 16.13 0.98
N ILE A 262 1.00 17.28 0.50
CA ILE A 262 0.23 17.38 -0.74
C ILE A 262 1.10 16.99 -1.94
N PHE A 263 2.35 17.46 -2.03
CA PHE A 263 3.28 17.10 -3.10
C PHE A 263 3.54 15.58 -3.13
N LEU A 264 3.86 14.97 -1.99
CA LEU A 264 4.05 13.52 -1.89
C LEU A 264 2.79 12.73 -2.28
N TYR A 265 1.62 13.22 -1.88
CA TYR A 265 0.34 12.65 -2.30
C TYR A 265 0.17 12.71 -3.82
N LEU A 266 0.46 13.85 -4.46
CA LEU A 266 0.36 14.02 -5.91
C LEU A 266 1.35 13.14 -6.67
N VAL A 267 2.58 12.97 -6.15
CA VAL A 267 3.57 12.04 -6.72
C VAL A 267 3.08 10.59 -6.58
N ALA A 268 2.53 10.21 -5.43
CA ALA A 268 1.97 8.87 -5.23
C ALA A 268 0.76 8.62 -6.14
N LEU A 269 -0.12 9.62 -6.30
CA LEU A 269 -1.25 9.59 -7.24
C LEU A 269 -0.78 9.41 -8.68
N LEU A 270 0.22 10.18 -9.11
CA LEU A 270 0.84 10.06 -10.43
C LEU A 270 1.42 8.66 -10.65
N LEU A 271 2.09 8.08 -9.65
CA LEU A 271 2.65 6.73 -9.73
C LEU A 271 1.58 5.63 -9.74
N VAL A 272 0.43 5.82 -9.08
CA VAL A 272 -0.72 4.93 -9.23
C VAL A 272 -1.29 5.00 -10.65
N VAL A 273 -1.49 6.20 -11.19
CA VAL A 273 -1.99 6.35 -12.57
C VAL A 273 -1.01 5.72 -13.56
N LEU A 274 0.29 5.95 -13.37
CA LEU A 274 1.34 5.36 -14.20
C LEU A 274 1.38 3.84 -14.07
N SER A 275 1.28 3.29 -12.86
CA SER A 275 1.25 1.84 -12.67
C SER A 275 0.02 1.20 -13.32
N LEU A 276 -1.17 1.79 -13.18
CA LEU A 276 -2.38 1.36 -13.88
C LEU A 276 -2.22 1.40 -15.39
N PHE A 277 -1.62 2.48 -15.92
CA PHE A 277 -1.32 2.60 -17.35
C PHE A 277 -0.38 1.49 -17.83
N VAL A 278 0.73 1.27 -17.10
CA VAL A 278 1.72 0.22 -17.43
C VAL A 278 1.09 -1.17 -17.35
N ILE A 279 0.29 -1.47 -16.32
CA ILE A 279 -0.39 -2.77 -16.17
C ILE A 279 -1.40 -2.99 -17.29
N ASN A 280 -2.24 -2.00 -17.60
CA ASN A 280 -3.19 -2.09 -18.70
C ASN A 280 -2.49 -2.27 -20.06
N ARG A 281 -1.32 -1.61 -20.24
CA ARG A 281 -0.50 -1.83 -21.43
C ARG A 281 0.09 -3.24 -21.47
N LEU A 282 0.60 -3.76 -20.35
CA LEU A 282 1.16 -5.10 -20.23
C LEU A 282 0.12 -6.19 -20.53
N LEU A 283 -1.10 -6.04 -20.03
CA LEU A 283 -2.22 -6.95 -20.31
C LEU A 283 -2.55 -7.06 -21.80
N ARG A 284 -2.41 -5.95 -22.54
CA ARG A 284 -2.67 -5.91 -23.99
C ARG A 284 -1.50 -6.42 -24.81
N MET A 285 -0.30 -6.49 -24.23
CA MET A 285 0.90 -6.98 -24.91
C MET A 285 0.92 -8.52 -25.00
N PRO A 286 1.66 -9.10 -25.96
CA PRO A 286 1.80 -10.55 -26.09
C PRO A 286 2.32 -11.21 -24.80
N LEU A 287 3.14 -10.49 -24.05
CA LEU A 287 3.75 -10.95 -22.81
C LEU A 287 2.70 -11.15 -21.69
N GLY A 288 1.72 -10.24 -21.56
CA GLY A 288 0.61 -10.38 -20.62
C GLY A 288 -0.33 -11.54 -21.00
N ARG A 289 -0.67 -11.67 -22.28
CA ARG A 289 -1.47 -12.80 -22.78
C ARG A 289 -0.78 -14.15 -22.57
N ALA A 290 0.55 -14.18 -22.72
CA ALA A 290 1.34 -15.38 -22.46
C ALA A 290 1.33 -15.75 -20.97
N TRP A 291 1.30 -14.78 -20.04
CA TRP A 291 1.14 -15.06 -18.61
C TRP A 291 -0.21 -15.68 -18.28
N GLU A 292 -1.28 -15.12 -18.85
CA GLU A 292 -2.65 -15.61 -18.66
C GLU A 292 -2.78 -17.06 -19.16
N ALA A 293 -2.28 -17.35 -20.37
CA ALA A 293 -2.25 -18.71 -20.90
C ALA A 293 -1.43 -19.69 -20.03
N LEU A 294 -0.27 -19.25 -19.53
CA LEU A 294 0.57 -20.07 -18.63
C LEU A 294 -0.08 -20.33 -17.27
N ARG A 295 -0.94 -19.41 -16.81
CA ARG A 295 -1.66 -19.52 -15.55
C ARG A 295 -2.78 -20.56 -15.66
N GLU A 296 -3.43 -20.65 -16.81
CA GLU A 296 -4.49 -21.63 -17.07
C GLU A 296 -3.93 -23.05 -17.24
N ASP A 297 -2.96 -23.24 -18.14
CA ASP A 297 -2.34 -24.55 -18.34
C ASP A 297 -0.86 -24.43 -18.77
N GLU A 298 0.03 -24.62 -17.80
CA GLU A 298 1.47 -24.59 -18.04
C GLU A 298 1.95 -25.79 -18.90
N ILE A 299 1.27 -26.94 -18.81
CA ILE A 299 1.68 -28.16 -19.52
C ILE A 299 1.36 -28.00 -21.02
N ALA A 300 0.19 -27.48 -21.35
CA ALA A 300 -0.19 -27.15 -22.72
C ALA A 300 0.72 -26.06 -23.32
N CYS A 301 1.07 -25.02 -22.55
CA CYS A 301 2.00 -24.00 -23.05
C CYS A 301 3.39 -24.57 -23.34
N ARG A 302 3.86 -25.53 -22.53
CA ARG A 302 5.16 -26.20 -22.77
C ARG A 302 5.15 -27.04 -24.05
N SER A 303 4.04 -27.70 -24.40
CA SER A 303 3.97 -28.46 -25.65
C SER A 303 3.97 -27.57 -26.89
N LEU A 304 3.53 -26.31 -26.76
CA LEU A 304 3.61 -25.26 -27.77
C LEU A 304 5.01 -24.60 -27.87
N GLY A 305 5.98 -25.05 -27.07
CA GLY A 305 7.36 -24.55 -27.09
C GLY A 305 7.63 -23.33 -26.19
N PHE A 306 6.67 -22.90 -25.38
CA PHE A 306 6.91 -21.85 -24.39
C PHE A 306 7.77 -22.36 -23.24
N SER A 307 8.84 -21.63 -22.92
CA SER A 307 9.67 -21.91 -21.74
C SER A 307 9.13 -21.13 -20.51
N PRO A 308 8.52 -21.78 -19.50
CA PRO A 308 7.85 -21.05 -18.43
C PRO A 308 8.74 -20.12 -17.59
N PRO A 309 9.98 -20.51 -17.23
CA PRO A 309 10.85 -19.63 -16.46
C PRO A 309 11.15 -18.31 -17.17
N ARG A 310 11.35 -18.33 -18.50
CA ARG A 310 11.66 -17.10 -19.26
C ARG A 310 10.48 -16.15 -19.37
N ILE A 311 9.26 -16.70 -19.45
CA ILE A 311 8.04 -15.91 -19.58
C ILE A 311 7.63 -15.35 -18.23
N LYS A 312 7.73 -16.14 -17.15
CA LYS A 312 7.38 -15.74 -15.79
C LYS A 312 8.39 -14.77 -15.15
N LEU A 313 9.66 -14.78 -15.59
CA LEU A 313 10.71 -13.93 -15.02
C LEU A 313 10.42 -12.42 -15.13
N PRO A 314 10.02 -11.88 -16.30
CA PRO A 314 9.58 -10.49 -16.41
C PRO A 314 8.42 -10.13 -15.47
N ALA A 315 7.49 -11.06 -15.16
CA ALA A 315 6.39 -10.78 -14.24
C ALA A 315 6.94 -10.46 -12.85
N VAL A 316 7.84 -11.30 -12.35
CA VAL A 316 8.51 -11.13 -11.06
C VAL A 316 9.33 -9.85 -11.03
N THR A 317 10.09 -9.59 -12.09
CA THR A 317 10.91 -8.37 -12.21
C THR A 317 10.07 -7.09 -12.17
N ILE A 318 8.98 -7.04 -12.95
CA ILE A 318 8.09 -5.87 -13.02
C ILE A 318 7.37 -5.65 -11.68
N SER A 319 6.87 -6.73 -11.06
CA SER A 319 6.21 -6.65 -9.76
C SER A 319 7.16 -6.21 -8.64
N ALA A 320 8.38 -6.74 -8.63
CA ALA A 320 9.43 -6.30 -7.71
C ALA A 320 9.81 -4.83 -7.93
N ALA A 321 9.65 -4.32 -9.15
CA ALA A 321 9.87 -2.91 -9.45
C ALA A 321 8.77 -2.00 -8.87
N PHE A 322 7.51 -2.36 -9.03
CA PHE A 322 6.41 -1.66 -8.38
C PHE A 322 6.56 -1.64 -6.85
N ALA A 323 6.96 -2.77 -6.25
CA ALA A 323 7.15 -2.86 -4.80
C ALA A 323 8.23 -1.90 -4.30
N ARG A 324 9.35 -1.79 -5.03
CA ARG A 324 10.46 -0.93 -4.63
C ARG A 324 10.17 0.55 -4.82
N VAL A 325 9.48 0.92 -5.90
CA VAL A 325 9.01 2.31 -6.11
C VAL A 325 8.02 2.72 -5.02
N ALA A 326 7.16 1.81 -4.56
CA ALA A 326 6.33 2.07 -3.39
C ALA A 326 7.18 2.24 -2.10
N GLY A 327 8.25 1.44 -1.96
CA GLY A 327 9.20 1.53 -0.84
C GLY A 327 9.93 2.87 -0.77
N THR A 328 10.38 3.41 -1.90
CA THR A 328 11.04 4.73 -1.93
C THR A 328 10.12 5.86 -1.49
N LEU A 329 8.86 5.84 -1.93
CA LEU A 329 7.84 6.79 -1.49
C LEU A 329 7.60 6.70 0.01
N CYS A 330 7.54 5.49 0.55
CA CYS A 330 7.39 5.31 1.99
C CYS A 330 8.58 5.84 2.77
N ALA A 331 9.81 5.65 2.28
CA ALA A 331 11.01 6.17 2.92
C ALA A 331 11.10 7.72 2.84
N ALA A 332 10.57 8.33 1.78
CA ALA A 332 10.56 9.79 1.61
C ALA A 332 9.52 10.52 2.47
N ARG A 333 8.56 9.79 3.07
CA ARG A 333 7.47 10.35 3.88
C ARG A 333 7.90 10.80 5.28
N PRO A 334 8.53 9.95 6.13
CA PRO A 334 8.98 10.36 7.46
C PRO A 334 10.21 11.25 7.34
N GLY A 335 10.01 12.57 7.36
CA GLY A 335 11.07 13.57 7.46
C GLY A 335 10.48 14.96 7.62
#